data_AF-R1BNA2-F1
#
_entry.id   AF-R1BNA2-F1
#
_cell.length_a   1.000
_cell.length_b   1.000
_cell.length_c   1.000
_cell.angle_alpha   90.00
_cell.angle_beta   90.00
_cell.angle_gamma   90.00
#
_symmetry.space_group_name_H-M   'P 1'
#
loop_
_entity.id
_entity.type
_entity.pdbx_description
1 polymer ?
#
loop_
_entity_poly.entity_id
_entity_poly.type
_entity_poly.pdbx_seq_one_letter_code
_entity_poly.pdbx_strand_id
1 'polypeptide(L)'
;MKQHLLLLVASLPSAHGALLSSRRPLPSSCRAAAARALLGFGEGSSPPQTVDEARQKFFAAYGKPYVAPDAQGFVNELLGSSQMAIVSPSFRYNAVFALGTEALCETFLAQRPEAERVAITDAIITALGMSPQQLKSDAAALRETAKAAGTEEALLGSKPMLEIKAYPKVPPLKYSYAFGAGMLTLMPLVEVKPSDDAIDRPFRHACNPL
;
A
#
# COMPACT_ATOMS: atom_id res chain seq x y z
N MET A 1 12.96 79.31 -46.05
CA MET A 1 14.34 79.75 -46.41
C MET A 1 15.30 78.60 -46.10
N LYS A 2 16.15 78.18 -47.07
CA LYS A 2 17.41 77.38 -46.95
C LYS A 2 17.33 75.99 -46.24
N GLN A 3 17.67 74.83 -46.84
CA GLN A 3 18.96 74.32 -47.37
C GLN A 3 19.96 73.89 -46.26
N HIS A 4 20.67 72.73 -46.30
CA HIS A 4 20.78 71.65 -47.31
C HIS A 4 21.07 70.25 -46.69
N LEU A 5 20.52 69.18 -47.33
CA LEU A 5 21.16 67.90 -47.74
C LEU A 5 22.54 67.49 -47.12
N LEU A 6 22.64 66.28 -46.53
CA LEU A 6 23.75 65.32 -46.78
C LEU A 6 23.45 63.88 -46.32
N LEU A 7 23.95 62.87 -47.05
CA LEU A 7 23.99 61.45 -46.67
C LEU A 7 25.24 61.13 -45.82
N LEU A 8 25.16 60.10 -44.96
CA LEU A 8 26.31 59.25 -44.64
C LEU A 8 25.89 57.79 -44.36
N VAL A 9 26.83 56.86 -44.52
CA VAL A 9 26.60 55.43 -44.76
C VAL A 9 26.92 54.54 -43.54
N ALA A 10 26.11 53.49 -43.38
CA ALA A 10 26.29 52.20 -42.71
C ALA A 10 27.28 52.01 -41.54
N SER A 11 26.77 51.40 -40.47
CA SER A 11 27.49 50.40 -39.66
C SER A 11 26.50 49.48 -38.95
N LEU A 12 26.52 48.18 -39.28
CA LEU A 12 25.76 47.12 -38.60
C LEU A 12 26.73 46.34 -37.68
N PRO A 13 26.53 46.32 -36.36
CA PRO A 13 27.27 45.42 -35.49
C PRO A 13 26.72 43.99 -35.60
N SER A 14 27.61 43.00 -35.81
CA SER A 14 27.27 41.58 -35.75
C SER A 14 26.92 41.17 -34.32
N ALA A 15 25.72 40.63 -34.10
CA ALA A 15 25.26 40.16 -32.79
C ALA A 15 25.37 38.62 -32.69
N HIS A 16 26.57 38.13 -32.40
CA HIS A 16 26.76 36.77 -31.88
C HIS A 16 26.78 36.81 -30.34
N GLY A 17 25.71 36.34 -29.68
CA GLY A 17 25.73 36.17 -28.23
C GLY A 17 24.38 35.90 -27.58
N ALA A 18 24.37 34.96 -26.62
CA ALA A 18 23.36 34.75 -25.58
C ALA A 18 21.93 34.31 -25.99
N LEU A 19 21.79 33.10 -26.54
CA LEU A 19 20.61 32.26 -26.27
C LEU A 19 20.77 31.47 -24.96
N LEU A 20 20.83 32.18 -23.83
CA LEU A 20 20.64 31.56 -22.52
C LEU A 20 19.14 31.26 -22.33
N SER A 21 18.79 29.97 -22.49
CA SER A 21 17.42 29.48 -22.37
C SER A 21 16.85 29.78 -20.98
N SER A 22 16.03 30.83 -20.90
CA SER A 22 15.27 31.18 -19.70
C SER A 22 14.17 30.15 -19.45
N ARG A 23 14.54 29.03 -18.82
CA ARG A 23 13.59 28.06 -18.29
C ARG A 23 12.88 28.66 -17.07
N ARG A 24 11.83 29.46 -17.31
CA ARG A 24 10.87 29.81 -16.26
C ARG A 24 10.38 28.51 -15.59
N PRO A 25 10.45 28.39 -14.25
CA PRO A 25 9.88 27.22 -13.58
C PRO A 25 8.37 27.20 -13.83
N LEU A 26 7.87 26.11 -14.43
CA LEU A 26 6.43 25.91 -14.60
C LEU A 26 5.72 25.95 -13.24
N PRO A 27 4.53 26.57 -13.16
CA PRO A 27 3.76 26.66 -11.91
C PRO A 27 3.44 25.26 -11.36
N SER A 28 3.32 25.15 -10.04
CA SER A 28 3.18 23.88 -9.31
C SER A 28 2.04 23.00 -9.82
N SER A 29 0.90 23.60 -10.16
CA SER A 29 -0.26 22.92 -10.79
C SER A 29 0.13 22.17 -12.08
N CYS A 30 0.84 22.83 -13.00
CA CYS A 30 1.26 22.22 -14.26
C CYS A 30 2.31 21.12 -14.07
N ARG A 31 3.16 21.21 -13.03
CA ARG A 31 4.13 20.14 -12.70
C ARG A 31 3.42 18.87 -12.25
N ALA A 32 2.41 18.99 -11.38
CA ALA A 32 1.62 17.85 -10.93
C ALA A 32 0.84 17.19 -12.07
N ALA A 33 0.24 17.99 -12.97
CA ALA A 33 -0.45 17.48 -14.15
C ALA A 33 0.51 16.76 -15.13
N ALA A 34 1.67 17.35 -15.45
CA ALA A 34 2.66 16.75 -16.33
C ALA A 34 3.25 15.45 -15.76
N ALA A 35 3.53 15.41 -14.44
CA ALA A 35 3.97 14.19 -13.76
C ALA A 35 2.89 13.09 -13.76
N ARG A 36 1.61 13.44 -13.58
CA ARG A 36 0.49 12.49 -13.67
C ARG A 36 0.37 11.88 -15.07
N ALA A 37 0.43 12.72 -16.11
CA ALA A 37 0.39 12.26 -17.50
C ALA A 37 1.58 11.34 -17.86
N LEU A 38 2.80 11.68 -17.41
CA LEU A 38 4.00 10.84 -17.59
C LEU A 38 3.91 9.48 -16.88
N LEU A 39 3.18 9.41 -15.76
CA LEU A 39 2.95 8.17 -15.00
C LEU A 39 1.68 7.43 -15.41
N GLY A 40 0.98 7.87 -16.47
CA GLY A 40 -0.22 7.21 -16.99
C GLY A 40 -1.47 7.38 -16.12
N PHE A 41 -1.48 8.32 -15.17
CA PHE A 41 -2.67 8.62 -14.37
C PHE A 41 -3.66 9.47 -15.18
N GLY A 42 -4.85 8.92 -15.43
CA GLY A 42 -5.93 9.62 -16.16
C GLY A 42 -6.49 10.82 -15.39
N GLU A 43 -7.07 11.77 -16.13
CA GLU A 43 -7.72 12.94 -15.55
C GLU A 43 -8.77 12.55 -14.50
N GLY A 44 -8.84 13.32 -13.41
CA GLY A 44 -9.75 13.08 -12.28
C GLY A 44 -9.25 12.07 -11.23
N SER A 45 -8.27 11.21 -11.53
CA SER A 45 -7.68 10.33 -10.52
C SER A 45 -6.58 11.03 -9.71
N SER A 46 -6.70 11.04 -8.38
CA SER A 46 -5.55 11.33 -7.52
C SER A 46 -4.56 10.16 -7.63
N PRO A 47 -3.23 10.41 -7.64
CA PRO A 47 -2.26 9.32 -7.61
C PRO A 47 -2.50 8.45 -6.38
N PRO A 48 -2.30 7.12 -6.48
CA PRO A 48 -2.41 6.23 -5.34
C PRO A 48 -1.37 6.59 -4.30
N GLN A 49 -1.73 6.43 -3.02
CA GLN A 49 -0.86 6.72 -1.89
C GLN A 49 0.47 5.97 -2.01
N THR A 50 1.57 6.71 -1.92
CA THR A 50 2.93 6.18 -1.91
C THR A 50 3.30 5.58 -0.55
N VAL A 51 4.35 4.76 -0.52
CA VAL A 51 4.90 4.19 0.72
C VAL A 51 5.38 5.29 1.68
N ASP A 52 5.89 6.41 1.17
CA ASP A 52 6.34 7.51 2.04
C ASP A 52 5.17 8.31 2.62
N GLU A 53 4.12 8.57 1.85
CA GLU A 53 2.87 9.15 2.39
C GLU A 53 2.23 8.24 3.45
N ALA A 54 2.28 6.91 3.26
CA ALA A 54 1.85 5.95 4.28
C ALA A 54 2.71 6.07 5.55
N ARG A 55 4.04 6.16 5.43
CA ARG A 55 4.96 6.36 6.57
C ARG A 55 4.69 7.68 7.30
N GLN A 56 4.43 8.77 6.57
CA GLN A 56 4.07 10.07 7.16
C GLN A 56 2.75 9.98 7.94
N LYS A 57 1.72 9.31 7.37
CA LYS A 57 0.46 9.05 8.07
C LYS A 57 0.63 8.17 9.31
N PHE A 58 1.52 7.19 9.28
CA PHE A 58 1.83 6.36 10.43
C PHE A 58 2.35 7.20 11.61
N PHE A 59 3.36 8.04 11.40
CA PHE A 59 3.89 8.88 12.48
C PHE A 59 2.89 9.93 12.95
N ALA A 60 2.06 10.47 12.05
CA ALA A 60 0.96 11.36 12.41
C ALA A 60 -0.12 10.68 13.29
N ALA A 61 -0.46 9.42 12.99
CA ALA A 61 -1.42 8.62 13.78
C ALA A 61 -0.82 8.09 15.10
N TYR A 62 0.47 7.73 15.11
CA TYR A 62 1.17 7.22 16.28
C TYR A 62 1.53 8.31 17.31
N GLY A 63 1.63 9.57 16.87
CA GLY A 63 1.90 10.72 17.75
C GLY A 63 3.33 10.82 18.29
N LYS A 64 4.24 9.90 17.91
CA LYS A 64 5.67 9.93 18.23
C LYS A 64 6.51 10.03 16.95
N PRO A 65 7.66 10.73 16.96
CA PRO A 65 8.50 10.90 15.77
C PRO A 65 9.31 9.66 15.37
N TYR A 66 9.38 8.63 16.21
CA TYR A 66 10.05 7.36 15.90
C TYR A 66 9.39 6.19 16.65
N VAL A 67 9.57 4.98 16.12
CA VAL A 67 9.38 3.72 16.85
C VAL A 67 10.75 3.25 17.36
N ALA A 68 10.78 2.47 18.44
CA ALA A 68 12.03 1.90 18.93
C ALA A 68 12.71 1.03 17.84
N PRO A 69 14.06 0.99 17.77
CA PRO A 69 14.78 0.42 16.62
C PRO A 69 14.46 -1.06 16.33
N ASP A 70 14.15 -1.83 17.36
CA ASP A 70 13.76 -3.23 17.31
C ASP A 70 12.44 -3.47 16.53
N ALA A 71 11.47 -2.57 16.69
CA ALA A 71 10.19 -2.64 15.99
C ALA A 71 10.14 -1.80 14.71
N GLN A 72 11.01 -0.78 14.55
CA GLN A 72 11.01 0.14 13.41
C GLN A 72 11.23 -0.58 12.06
N GLY A 73 12.03 -1.66 12.03
CA GLY A 73 12.21 -2.49 10.84
C GLY A 73 10.91 -3.18 10.41
N PHE A 74 10.25 -3.87 11.35
CA PHE A 74 8.96 -4.52 11.12
C PHE A 74 7.87 -3.51 10.65
N VAL A 75 7.77 -2.35 11.30
CA VAL A 75 6.79 -1.30 10.93
C VAL A 75 7.02 -0.82 9.49
N ASN A 76 8.28 -0.60 9.10
CA ASN A 76 8.61 -0.19 7.73
C ASN A 76 8.27 -1.27 6.69
N GLU A 77 8.59 -2.53 6.96
CA GLU A 77 8.29 -3.65 6.06
C GLU A 77 6.79 -3.92 5.93
N LEU A 78 6.05 -3.95 7.05
CA LEU A 78 4.61 -4.18 7.01
C LEU A 78 3.87 -3.05 6.29
N LEU A 79 4.24 -1.77 6.56
CA LEU A 79 3.66 -0.63 5.84
C LEU A 79 4.01 -0.67 4.34
N GLY A 80 5.28 -0.89 4.00
CA GLY A 80 5.75 -0.90 2.61
C GLY A 80 5.11 -2.00 1.78
N SER A 81 5.18 -3.24 2.26
CA SER A 81 4.61 -4.41 1.58
C SER A 81 3.09 -4.34 1.47
N SER A 82 2.40 -3.88 2.52
CA SER A 82 0.93 -3.73 2.51
C SER A 82 0.49 -2.60 1.58
N GLN A 83 1.15 -1.44 1.61
CA GLN A 83 0.84 -0.33 0.71
C GLN A 83 1.06 -0.73 -0.75
N MET A 84 2.16 -1.43 -1.08
CA MET A 84 2.41 -1.96 -2.42
C MET A 84 1.40 -3.01 -2.87
N ALA A 85 0.79 -3.76 -1.95
CA ALA A 85 -0.34 -4.63 -2.26
C ALA A 85 -1.61 -3.80 -2.51
N ILE A 86 -1.97 -2.89 -1.60
CA ILE A 86 -3.21 -2.09 -1.62
C ILE A 86 -3.35 -1.25 -2.91
N VAL A 87 -2.26 -0.66 -3.41
CA VAL A 87 -2.30 0.12 -4.66
C VAL A 87 -2.46 -0.74 -5.93
N SER A 88 -2.43 -2.06 -5.82
CA SER A 88 -2.61 -2.96 -6.95
C SER A 88 -4.10 -3.06 -7.34
N PRO A 89 -4.47 -2.92 -8.64
CA PRO A 89 -5.86 -3.02 -9.08
C PRO A 89 -6.57 -4.35 -8.75
N SER A 90 -5.83 -5.42 -8.46
CA SER A 90 -6.37 -6.73 -8.06
C SER A 90 -6.35 -6.98 -6.54
N PHE A 91 -5.98 -6.00 -5.72
CA PHE A 91 -6.12 -6.10 -4.26
C PHE A 91 -7.58 -5.98 -3.85
N ARG A 92 -8.01 -6.85 -2.94
CA ARG A 92 -9.33 -6.81 -2.29
C ARG A 92 -9.10 -7.04 -0.80
N TYR A 93 -9.55 -6.09 0.02
CA TYR A 93 -9.61 -6.30 1.47
C TYR A 93 -10.52 -7.50 1.79
N ASN A 94 -10.11 -8.30 2.76
CA ASN A 94 -10.83 -9.48 3.23
C ASN A 94 -10.41 -9.81 4.67
N ALA A 95 -11.19 -10.65 5.36
CA ALA A 95 -10.93 -10.98 6.75
C ALA A 95 -9.61 -11.76 6.97
N VAL A 96 -9.07 -12.46 5.96
CA VAL A 96 -7.76 -13.14 6.06
C VAL A 96 -6.63 -12.12 6.12
N PHE A 97 -6.69 -11.07 5.29
CA PHE A 97 -5.76 -9.94 5.36
C PHE A 97 -5.83 -9.23 6.72
N ALA A 98 -7.05 -9.04 7.25
CA ALA A 98 -7.27 -8.46 8.58
C ALA A 98 -6.61 -9.30 9.68
N LEU A 99 -6.94 -10.60 9.73
CA LEU A 99 -6.38 -11.56 10.67
C LEU A 99 -4.86 -11.61 10.64
N GLY A 100 -4.26 -11.71 9.45
CA GLY A 100 -2.81 -11.76 9.34
C GLY A 100 -2.11 -10.44 9.67
N THR A 101 -2.73 -9.29 9.41
CA THR A 101 -2.19 -7.99 9.84
C THR A 101 -2.13 -7.91 11.37
N GLU A 102 -3.18 -8.36 12.05
CA GLU A 102 -3.24 -8.44 13.51
C GLU A 102 -2.22 -9.45 14.06
N ALA A 103 -2.19 -10.69 13.53
CA ALA A 103 -1.28 -11.75 13.98
C ALA A 103 0.21 -11.38 13.79
N LEU A 104 0.55 -10.68 12.72
CA LEU A 104 1.89 -10.12 12.51
C LEU A 104 2.23 -9.09 13.59
N CYS A 105 1.30 -8.17 13.92
CA CYS A 105 1.52 -7.19 14.97
C CYS A 105 1.61 -7.84 16.36
N GLU A 106 0.76 -8.83 16.66
CA GLU A 106 0.83 -9.63 17.90
C GLU A 106 2.21 -10.32 18.04
N THR A 107 2.73 -10.89 16.95
CA THR A 107 4.01 -11.61 16.93
C THR A 107 5.22 -10.68 17.05
N PHE A 108 5.34 -9.70 16.14
CA PHE A 108 6.55 -8.86 16.05
C PHE A 108 6.61 -7.74 17.09
N LEU A 109 5.50 -7.42 17.76
CA LEU A 109 5.46 -6.44 18.87
C LEU A 109 5.26 -7.12 20.24
N ALA A 110 5.42 -8.45 20.32
CA ALA A 110 5.14 -9.24 21.53
C ALA A 110 5.89 -8.77 22.80
N GLN A 111 7.13 -8.26 22.64
CA GLN A 111 7.97 -7.79 23.74
C GLN A 111 7.61 -6.37 24.24
N ARG A 112 6.64 -5.70 23.60
CA ARG A 112 6.26 -4.31 23.93
C ARG A 112 5.08 -4.29 24.91
N PRO A 113 4.97 -3.23 25.74
CA PRO A 113 3.77 -3.02 26.56
C PRO A 113 2.51 -3.02 25.68
N GLU A 114 1.42 -3.62 26.16
CA GLU A 114 0.18 -3.78 25.41
C GLU A 114 -0.35 -2.46 24.81
N ALA A 115 -0.34 -1.38 25.61
CA ALA A 115 -0.74 -0.05 25.13
C ALA A 115 0.12 0.45 23.96
N GLU A 116 1.42 0.15 23.93
CA GLU A 116 2.31 0.53 22.83
C GLU A 116 2.11 -0.38 21.61
N ARG A 117 1.89 -1.69 21.80
CA ARG A 117 1.50 -2.63 20.73
C ARG A 117 0.22 -2.17 20.03
N VAL A 118 -0.82 -1.84 20.81
CA VAL A 118 -2.11 -1.35 20.28
C VAL A 118 -1.92 -0.03 19.55
N ALA A 119 -1.19 0.93 20.11
CA ALA A 119 -0.94 2.22 19.46
C ALA A 119 -0.17 2.10 18.14
N ILE A 120 0.84 1.22 18.05
CA ILE A 120 1.57 0.96 16.80
C ILE A 120 0.65 0.27 15.78
N THR A 121 -0.10 -0.75 16.20
CA THR A 121 -1.02 -1.50 15.33
C THR A 121 -2.07 -0.56 14.73
N ASP A 122 -2.71 0.26 15.56
CA ASP A 122 -3.79 1.16 15.11
C ASP A 122 -3.25 2.27 14.20
N ALA A 123 -2.03 2.75 14.45
CA ALA A 123 -1.34 3.68 13.56
C ALA A 123 -0.98 3.05 12.20
N ILE A 124 -0.55 1.77 12.16
CA ILE A 124 -0.30 1.04 10.90
C ILE A 124 -1.58 0.93 10.08
N ILE A 125 -2.68 0.47 10.71
CA ILE A 125 -3.96 0.26 10.02
C ILE A 125 -4.52 1.59 9.49
N THR A 126 -4.44 2.65 10.31
CA THR A 126 -4.84 4.01 9.92
C THR A 126 -3.99 4.55 8.76
N ALA A 127 -2.67 4.31 8.79
CA ALA A 127 -1.76 4.73 7.73
C ALA A 127 -2.06 4.08 6.38
N LEU A 128 -2.49 2.81 6.38
CA LEU A 128 -2.94 2.06 5.20
C LEU A 128 -4.34 2.49 4.72
N GLY A 129 -4.98 3.48 5.37
CA GLY A 129 -6.29 4.01 4.99
C GLY A 129 -7.48 3.16 5.45
N MET A 130 -7.29 2.33 6.48
CA MET A 130 -8.31 1.41 7.01
C MET A 130 -8.73 1.81 8.44
N SER A 131 -9.88 1.31 8.91
CA SER A 131 -10.30 1.45 10.31
C SER A 131 -9.68 0.36 11.18
N PRO A 132 -8.96 0.70 12.27
CA PRO A 132 -8.48 -0.27 13.25
C PRO A 132 -9.61 -1.09 13.90
N GLN A 133 -10.77 -0.46 14.12
CA GLN A 133 -11.94 -1.10 14.73
C GLN A 133 -12.54 -2.14 13.79
N GLN A 134 -12.71 -1.80 12.51
CA GLN A 134 -13.21 -2.75 11.50
C GLN A 134 -12.24 -3.92 11.34
N LEU A 135 -10.94 -3.65 11.19
CA LEU A 135 -9.95 -4.70 10.95
C LEU A 135 -9.87 -5.71 12.11
N LYS A 136 -9.85 -5.23 13.36
CA LYS A 136 -9.91 -6.11 14.55
C LYS A 136 -11.22 -6.90 14.64
N SER A 137 -12.35 -6.28 14.29
CA SER A 137 -13.65 -6.95 14.26
C SER A 137 -13.69 -8.08 13.22
N ASP A 138 -13.20 -7.84 12.00
CA ASP A 138 -13.16 -8.83 10.93
C ASP A 138 -12.17 -9.96 11.24
N ALA A 139 -11.02 -9.63 11.83
CA ALA A 139 -10.03 -10.60 12.29
C ALA A 139 -10.61 -11.51 13.39
N ALA A 140 -11.24 -10.95 14.42
CA ALA A 140 -11.87 -11.69 15.50
C ALA A 140 -13.02 -12.58 15.00
N ALA A 141 -13.90 -12.05 14.14
CA ALA A 141 -14.99 -12.82 13.55
C ALA A 141 -14.49 -14.03 12.73
N LEU A 142 -13.37 -13.88 12.02
CA LEU A 142 -12.74 -14.98 11.29
C LEU A 142 -12.06 -15.99 12.22
N ARG A 143 -11.38 -15.55 13.30
CA ARG A 143 -10.83 -16.45 14.34
C ARG A 143 -11.92 -17.34 14.93
N GLU A 144 -13.06 -16.77 15.30
CA GLU A 144 -14.19 -17.55 15.86
C GLU A 144 -14.86 -18.44 14.80
N THR A 145 -14.96 -18.00 13.54
CA THR A 145 -15.45 -18.83 12.43
C THR A 145 -14.56 -20.07 12.24
N ALA A 146 -13.24 -19.92 12.31
CA ALA A 146 -12.30 -21.04 12.18
C ALA A 146 -12.39 -22.04 13.35
N LYS A 147 -12.41 -21.54 14.59
CA LYS A 147 -12.62 -22.37 15.78
C LYS A 147 -13.94 -23.15 15.74
N ALA A 148 -15.02 -22.51 15.26
CA ALA A 148 -16.32 -23.14 15.13
C ALA A 148 -16.40 -24.15 13.96
N ALA A 149 -15.59 -23.97 12.92
CA ALA A 149 -15.51 -24.89 11.79
C ALA A 149 -14.79 -26.20 12.14
N GLY A 150 -13.70 -26.14 12.91
CA GLY A 150 -12.95 -27.29 13.41
C GLY A 150 -12.15 -28.09 12.36
N THR A 151 -12.54 -28.08 11.09
CA THR A 151 -11.80 -28.71 9.97
C THR A 151 -11.54 -27.75 8.81
N GLU A 152 -10.54 -28.06 7.98
CA GLU A 152 -10.16 -27.26 6.82
C GLU A 152 -11.34 -27.11 5.84
N GLU A 153 -12.05 -28.20 5.54
CA GLU A 153 -13.17 -28.22 4.60
C GLU A 153 -14.34 -27.36 5.09
N ALA A 154 -14.64 -27.40 6.40
CA ALA A 154 -15.68 -26.57 7.00
C ALA A 154 -15.31 -25.08 6.97
N LEU A 155 -14.04 -24.73 7.20
CA LEU A 155 -13.55 -23.36 7.11
C LEU A 155 -13.56 -22.87 5.65
N LEU A 156 -13.10 -23.68 4.69
CA LEU A 156 -13.15 -23.35 3.25
C LEU A 156 -14.58 -23.24 2.71
N GLY A 157 -15.55 -23.91 3.34
CA GLY A 157 -16.99 -23.76 3.10
C GLY A 157 -17.63 -22.55 3.81
N SER A 158 -16.91 -21.84 4.69
CA SER A 158 -17.44 -20.68 5.41
C SER A 158 -17.61 -19.46 4.50
N LYS A 159 -18.56 -18.58 4.83
CA LYS A 159 -18.86 -17.36 4.07
C LYS A 159 -17.61 -16.52 3.75
N PRO A 160 -16.70 -16.20 4.71
CA PRO A 160 -15.50 -15.41 4.40
C PRO A 160 -14.56 -16.07 3.38
N MET A 161 -14.46 -17.40 3.34
CA MET A 161 -13.62 -18.10 2.36
C MET A 161 -14.32 -18.20 0.99
N LEU A 162 -15.65 -18.38 0.97
CA LEU A 162 -16.44 -18.38 -0.26
C LEU A 162 -16.44 -17.00 -0.95
N GLU A 163 -16.45 -15.90 -0.19
CA GLU A 163 -16.30 -14.55 -0.73
C GLU A 163 -14.94 -14.34 -1.42
N ILE A 164 -13.86 -14.88 -0.86
CA ILE A 164 -12.52 -14.85 -1.48
C ILE A 164 -12.49 -15.73 -2.74
N LYS A 165 -13.09 -16.93 -2.69
CA LYS A 165 -13.20 -17.85 -3.83
C LYS A 165 -14.01 -17.27 -5.01
N ALA A 166 -14.91 -16.33 -4.74
CA ALA A 166 -15.72 -15.65 -5.75
C ALA A 166 -14.98 -14.50 -6.47
N TYR A 167 -13.74 -14.17 -6.09
CA TYR A 167 -12.98 -13.12 -6.75
C TYR A 167 -12.58 -13.49 -8.21
N PRO A 168 -12.35 -12.49 -9.09
CA PRO A 168 -11.89 -12.74 -10.45
C PRO A 168 -10.58 -13.53 -10.49
N LYS A 169 -10.53 -14.53 -11.38
CA LYS A 169 -9.29 -15.28 -11.68
C LYS A 169 -8.27 -14.46 -12.49
N VAL A 170 -8.74 -13.43 -13.21
CA VAL A 170 -7.93 -12.61 -14.12
C VAL A 170 -8.31 -11.13 -13.97
N PRO A 171 -7.40 -10.25 -13.52
CA PRO A 171 -6.19 -10.59 -12.77
C PRO A 171 -6.56 -11.30 -11.45
N PRO A 172 -5.77 -12.28 -10.98
CA PRO A 172 -6.03 -12.96 -9.72
C PRO A 172 -5.87 -12.00 -8.53
N LEU A 173 -6.48 -12.35 -7.39
CA LEU A 173 -6.34 -11.63 -6.12
C LEU A 173 -4.86 -11.31 -5.85
N LYS A 174 -4.57 -10.03 -5.57
CA LYS A 174 -3.22 -9.62 -5.18
C LYS A 174 -2.84 -10.29 -3.85
N TYR A 175 -1.95 -11.28 -3.92
CA TYR A 175 -1.29 -11.80 -2.73
C TYR A 175 -0.54 -10.69 -1.98
N SER A 176 -0.63 -10.73 -0.66
CA SER A 176 0.05 -9.84 0.27
C SER A 176 0.62 -10.66 1.43
N TYR A 177 1.68 -10.17 2.06
CA TYR A 177 2.32 -10.85 3.19
C TYR A 177 1.34 -11.07 4.36
N ALA A 178 0.50 -10.07 4.65
CA ALA A 178 -0.57 -10.19 5.63
C ALA A 178 -1.62 -11.26 5.25
N PHE A 179 -2.00 -11.41 3.98
CA PHE A 179 -2.89 -12.51 3.58
C PHE A 179 -2.28 -13.90 3.86
N GLY A 180 -0.99 -14.08 3.55
CA GLY A 180 -0.27 -15.32 3.87
C GLY A 180 -0.21 -15.60 5.37
N ALA A 181 0.13 -14.60 6.17
CA ALA A 181 0.13 -14.70 7.63
C ALA A 181 -1.26 -15.05 8.18
N GLY A 182 -2.34 -14.52 7.59
CA GLY A 182 -3.71 -14.87 7.94
C GLY A 182 -4.02 -16.34 7.69
N MET A 183 -3.65 -16.88 6.52
CA MET A 183 -3.82 -18.30 6.21
C MET A 183 -3.03 -19.20 7.20
N LEU A 184 -1.77 -18.86 7.49
CA LEU A 184 -0.95 -19.60 8.47
C LEU A 184 -1.54 -19.55 9.89
N THR A 185 -2.18 -18.43 10.26
CA THR A 185 -2.86 -18.27 11.57
C THR A 185 -4.13 -19.14 11.67
N LEU A 186 -4.77 -19.46 10.55
CA LEU A 186 -5.96 -20.31 10.50
C LEU A 186 -5.63 -21.80 10.63
N MET A 187 -4.52 -22.26 10.04
CA MET A 187 -4.13 -23.69 10.02
C MET A 187 -4.24 -24.41 11.39
N PRO A 188 -3.67 -23.89 12.50
CA PRO A 188 -3.76 -24.56 13.80
C PRO A 188 -5.17 -24.53 14.41
N LEU A 189 -6.08 -23.66 13.95
CA LEU A 189 -7.48 -23.60 14.41
C LEU A 189 -8.37 -24.67 13.77
N VAL A 190 -7.90 -25.29 12.68
CA VAL A 190 -8.59 -26.37 11.94
C VAL A 190 -7.79 -27.68 11.95
N GLU A 191 -6.95 -27.86 12.97
CA GLU A 191 -6.08 -29.02 13.21
C GLU A 191 -5.07 -29.36 12.10
N VAL A 192 -4.91 -28.47 11.10
CA VAL A 192 -3.91 -28.63 10.03
C VAL A 192 -2.53 -28.24 10.57
N LYS A 193 -1.65 -29.23 10.72
CA LYS A 193 -0.24 -28.98 11.05
C LYS A 193 0.48 -28.34 9.86
N PRO A 194 1.20 -27.21 10.05
CA PRO A 194 2.08 -26.68 9.01
C PRO A 194 3.14 -27.71 8.62
N SER A 195 3.04 -28.19 7.38
CA SER A 195 3.99 -29.09 6.71
C SER A 195 4.10 -28.64 5.26
N ASP A 196 5.15 -29.04 4.54
CA ASP A 196 5.40 -28.56 3.18
C ASP A 196 4.20 -28.82 2.23
N ASP A 197 3.53 -29.98 2.32
CA ASP A 197 2.32 -30.27 1.54
C ASP A 197 1.11 -29.41 1.97
N ALA A 198 0.96 -29.18 3.28
CA ALA A 198 -0.12 -28.37 3.84
C ALA A 198 0.06 -26.86 3.58
N ILE A 199 1.28 -26.40 3.31
CA ILE A 199 1.57 -25.02 2.89
C ILE A 199 1.28 -24.85 1.40
N ASP A 200 1.72 -25.78 0.55
CA ASP A 200 1.52 -25.70 -0.91
C ASP A 200 0.03 -25.81 -1.32
N ARG A 201 -0.79 -26.56 -0.57
CA ARG A 201 -2.19 -26.85 -0.92
C ARG A 201 -3.11 -25.61 -0.94
N PRO A 202 -3.16 -24.74 0.09
CA PRO A 202 -3.90 -23.48 0.05
C PRO A 202 -3.49 -22.58 -1.11
N PHE A 203 -2.18 -22.46 -1.39
CA PHE A 203 -1.70 -21.65 -2.52
C PHE A 203 -2.15 -22.20 -3.88
N ARG A 204 -2.16 -23.53 -4.06
CA ARG A 204 -2.73 -24.17 -5.26
C ARG A 204 -4.23 -23.86 -5.43
N HIS A 205 -5.02 -23.82 -4.35
CA HIS A 205 -6.44 -23.49 -4.44
C HIS A 205 -6.76 -22.00 -4.59
N ALA A 206 -5.93 -21.11 -4.02
CA ALA A 206 -6.14 -19.67 -4.05
C ALA A 206 -5.55 -18.98 -5.29
N CYS A 207 -4.48 -19.53 -5.89
CA CYS A 207 -3.72 -18.86 -6.94
C CYS A 207 -3.70 -19.57 -8.30
N ASN A 208 -4.25 -20.79 -8.43
CA ASN A 208 -4.28 -21.49 -9.73
C ASN A 208 -5.57 -21.18 -10.52
N PRO A 209 -5.50 -20.54 -11.69
CA PRO A 209 -6.65 -20.41 -12.57
C PRO A 209 -6.90 -21.74 -13.30
N LEU A 210 -7.91 -22.49 -12.83
CA LEU A 210 -8.65 -23.44 -13.68
C LEU A 210 -9.40 -22.68 -14.80
#